data_AF-A0A9D8F3N3-F1
#
_entry.id   AF-A0A9D8F3N3-F1
#
_cell.length_a   1.000
_cell.length_b   1.000
_cell.length_c   1.000
_cell.angle_alpha   90.00
_cell.angle_beta   90.00
_cell.angle_gamma   90.00
#
_symmetry.space_group_name_H-M   'P 1'
#
loop_
_entity.id
_entity.type
_entity.pdbx_description
1 polymer ?
#
loop_
_entity_poly.entity_id
_entity_poly.type
_entity_poly.pdbx_seq_one_letter_code
_entity_poly.pdbx_strand_id
1 'polypeptide(L)'
;MTILPPARSAPSASLEVVRLYEGKAPGSETWTHSERENRANNLWNTPVVFNVVDPTLTVVRPEPAKSNGASAIICPGGAFFALSIESEGMMVARWLAERGVTSFVLKYRLVECKTDDPTREVMARGPLDAVVAPIVKLAMADGLASVAHVRRHARKYGVRPDRIGVVGFSAGGTVAASVAHQYTSESRPDFVAPIYLAYNWALKGNGVPADAPPLFVLAATDDPLRLVPQSVEIYQAWVAAGKTAELHLYSKGGHGFGMRNQQLPSDRWIQLLADWLDAHGFFKPSH
;
A
#
# COMPACT_ATOMS: atom_id res chain seq x y z
N MET A 1 -11.40 45.87 22.48
CA MET A 1 -11.19 44.88 21.40
C MET A 1 -10.21 43.85 21.96
N THR A 2 -10.73 42.74 22.51
CA THR A 2 -9.94 41.78 23.28
C THR A 2 -9.33 40.75 22.34
N ILE A 3 -8.00 40.69 22.29
CA ILE A 3 -7.25 39.74 21.47
C ILE A 3 -7.34 38.36 22.14
N LEU A 4 -7.96 37.39 21.48
CA LEU A 4 -7.94 35.99 21.91
C LEU A 4 -6.52 35.42 21.76
N PRO A 5 -6.01 34.64 22.72
CA PRO A 5 -4.69 34.02 22.61
C PRO A 5 -4.69 32.95 21.51
N PRO A 6 -3.53 32.66 20.89
CA PRO A 6 -3.43 31.60 19.89
C PRO A 6 -3.80 30.26 20.50
N ALA A 7 -4.58 29.47 19.76
CA ALA A 7 -4.97 28.12 20.14
C ALA A 7 -3.71 27.30 20.43
N ARG A 8 -3.61 26.74 21.64
CA ARG A 8 -2.59 25.74 21.98
C ARG A 8 -2.80 24.52 21.08
N SER A 9 -1.81 24.19 20.26
CA SER A 9 -1.77 22.91 19.55
C SER A 9 -1.76 21.79 20.59
N ALA A 10 -2.78 20.93 20.55
CA ALA A 10 -2.79 19.70 21.35
C ALA A 10 -1.55 18.85 21.00
N PRO A 11 -0.93 18.15 21.96
CA PRO A 11 0.13 17.21 21.67
C PRO A 11 -0.40 16.12 20.74
N SER A 12 0.27 15.91 19.61
CA SER A 12 -0.03 14.79 18.70
C SER A 12 0.14 13.49 19.48
N ALA A 13 -0.95 12.78 19.75
CA ALA A 13 -0.87 11.41 20.27
C ALA A 13 -0.04 10.56 19.29
N SER A 14 0.84 9.70 19.82
CA SER A 14 1.57 8.74 19.00
C SER A 14 0.58 7.78 18.33
N LEU A 15 0.83 7.46 17.06
CA LEU A 15 -0.02 6.53 16.31
C LEU A 15 0.12 5.11 16.88
N GLU A 16 -0.98 4.35 16.86
CA GLU A 16 -0.96 2.93 17.23
C GLU A 16 -0.16 2.15 16.19
N VAL A 17 0.81 1.36 16.66
CA VAL A 17 1.59 0.43 15.84
C VAL A 17 1.34 -0.99 16.33
N VAL A 18 1.01 -1.89 15.40
CA VAL A 18 0.67 -3.29 15.69
C VAL A 18 1.67 -4.20 15.00
N ARG A 19 2.32 -5.09 15.75
CA ARG A 19 3.12 -6.18 15.15
C ARG A 19 2.20 -7.19 14.51
N LEU A 20 2.55 -7.64 13.31
CA LEU A 20 1.71 -8.53 12.54
C LEU A 20 1.80 -9.99 12.98
N TYR A 21 2.95 -10.39 13.52
CA TYR A 21 3.23 -11.74 13.98
C TYR A 21 3.58 -11.74 15.47
N GLU A 22 3.18 -12.80 16.17
CA GLU A 22 3.71 -13.12 17.49
C GLU A 22 5.12 -13.70 17.33
N GLY A 23 6.12 -13.07 17.96
CA GLY A 23 7.52 -13.48 17.81
C GLY A 23 8.11 -13.08 16.46
N LYS A 24 9.00 -13.93 15.92
CA LYS A 24 9.68 -13.67 14.64
C LYS A 24 8.74 -13.98 13.47
N ALA A 25 8.78 -13.15 12.43
CA ALA A 25 7.96 -13.36 11.23
C ALA A 25 8.33 -14.68 10.52
N PRO A 26 7.34 -15.53 10.14
CA PRO A 26 7.60 -16.83 9.51
C PRO A 26 8.36 -16.73 8.18
N GLY A 27 9.43 -17.51 8.03
CA GLY A 27 10.31 -17.50 6.86
C GLY A 27 11.45 -16.47 6.91
N SER A 28 11.55 -15.69 7.98
CA SER A 28 12.65 -14.75 8.26
C SER A 28 13.18 -14.88 9.69
N GLU A 29 13.01 -16.04 10.33
CA GLU A 29 13.38 -16.28 11.72
C GLU A 29 14.89 -16.17 11.97
N THR A 30 15.69 -16.37 10.93
CA THR A 30 17.15 -16.29 10.96
C THR A 30 17.69 -14.90 10.64
N TRP A 31 16.84 -13.94 10.25
CA TRP A 31 17.29 -12.59 9.96
C TRP A 31 17.75 -11.89 11.25
N THR A 32 18.88 -11.21 11.18
CA THR A 32 19.54 -10.56 12.32
C THR A 32 19.77 -9.06 12.13
N HIS A 33 19.49 -8.54 10.93
CA HIS A 33 19.56 -7.11 10.67
C HIS A 33 18.38 -6.38 11.33
N SER A 34 18.52 -5.07 11.49
CA SER A 34 17.49 -4.22 12.10
C SER A 34 16.85 -3.33 11.05
N GLU A 35 15.57 -2.99 11.28
CA GLU A 35 14.88 -1.93 10.55
C GLU A 35 15.62 -0.59 10.72
N ARG A 36 15.67 0.18 9.64
CA ARG A 36 16.36 1.48 9.56
C ARG A 36 15.49 2.50 8.85
N GLU A 37 15.81 3.78 9.06
CA GLU A 37 15.13 4.89 8.42
C GLU A 37 16.14 5.85 7.79
N ASN A 38 15.83 6.34 6.60
CA ASN A 38 16.53 7.45 5.96
C ASN A 38 15.52 8.59 5.75
N ARG A 39 15.79 9.74 6.38
CA ARG A 39 14.90 10.92 6.38
C ARG A 39 15.25 12.00 5.35
N ALA A 40 16.42 11.92 4.72
CA ALA A 40 16.92 12.95 3.81
C ALA A 40 17.95 12.39 2.82
N ASN A 41 18.13 13.06 1.68
CA ASN A 41 19.09 12.68 0.63
C ASN A 41 18.84 11.26 0.07
N ASN A 42 17.57 10.95 -0.22
CA ASN A 42 17.15 9.74 -0.92
C ASN A 42 16.28 10.10 -2.15
N LEU A 43 16.05 9.14 -3.04
CA LEU A 43 15.31 9.37 -4.31
C LEU A 43 13.89 9.92 -4.13
N TRP A 44 13.24 9.64 -3.00
CA TRP A 44 11.87 10.02 -2.74
C TRP A 44 11.73 11.43 -2.16
N ASN A 45 12.82 12.05 -1.68
CA ASN A 45 12.83 13.34 -0.98
C ASN A 45 11.86 13.41 0.22
N THR A 46 11.50 12.25 0.75
CA THR A 46 10.67 12.07 1.94
C THR A 46 11.27 10.95 2.80
N PRO A 47 10.85 10.80 4.07
CA PRO A 47 11.27 9.66 4.88
C PRO A 47 10.98 8.32 4.19
N VAL A 48 11.95 7.40 4.28
CA VAL A 48 11.84 6.02 3.83
C VAL A 48 12.30 5.07 4.94
N VAL A 49 11.67 3.90 5.00
CA VAL A 49 12.03 2.82 5.92
C VAL A 49 12.64 1.67 5.12
N PHE A 50 13.70 1.04 5.60
CA PHE A 50 14.36 -0.08 4.93
C PHE A 50 14.80 -1.14 5.94
N ASN A 51 15.19 -2.33 5.46
CA ASN A 51 15.60 -3.47 6.29
C ASN A 51 14.51 -3.96 7.28
N VAL A 52 13.24 -3.85 6.91
CA VAL A 52 12.12 -4.33 7.75
C VAL A 52 12.24 -5.85 7.93
N VAL A 53 12.33 -6.29 9.18
CA VAL A 53 12.34 -7.72 9.57
C VAL A 53 11.04 -8.13 10.25
N ASP A 54 10.49 -7.23 11.06
CA ASP A 54 9.26 -7.43 11.83
C ASP A 54 8.13 -6.59 11.22
N PRO A 55 7.21 -7.20 10.45
CA PRO A 55 6.12 -6.46 9.84
C PRO A 55 5.20 -5.81 10.85
N THR A 56 4.80 -4.58 10.56
CA THR A 56 3.91 -3.79 11.41
C THR A 56 2.84 -3.07 10.61
N LEU A 57 1.72 -2.80 11.27
CA LEU A 57 0.66 -1.92 10.80
C LEU A 57 0.65 -0.65 11.65
N THR A 58 0.87 0.51 11.04
CA THR A 58 0.58 1.80 11.68
C THR A 58 -0.86 2.21 11.37
N VAL A 59 -1.67 2.40 12.42
CA VAL A 59 -3.10 2.67 12.30
C VAL A 59 -3.35 4.17 12.27
N VAL A 60 -4.03 4.64 11.22
CA VAL A 60 -4.49 6.02 11.05
C VAL A 60 -6.01 6.02 11.01
N ARG A 61 -6.63 6.65 12.01
CA ARG A 61 -8.09 6.67 12.16
C ARG A 61 -8.67 8.00 11.68
N PRO A 62 -9.87 7.98 11.08
CA PRO A 62 -10.65 9.20 10.90
C PRO A 62 -11.08 9.76 12.27
N GLU A 63 -11.51 11.02 12.29
CA GLU A 63 -12.31 11.51 13.42
C GLU A 63 -13.55 10.62 13.60
N PRO A 64 -13.97 10.29 14.84
CA PRO A 64 -15.09 9.39 15.08
C PRO A 64 -16.37 9.78 14.32
N ALA A 65 -16.65 11.08 14.21
CA ALA A 65 -17.81 11.60 13.50
C ALA A 65 -17.76 11.43 11.97
N LYS A 66 -16.57 11.22 11.40
CA LYS A 66 -16.35 10.99 9.96
C LYS A 66 -16.29 9.51 9.60
N SER A 67 -16.11 8.62 10.58
CA SER A 67 -15.89 7.19 10.34
C SER A 67 -17.02 6.58 9.51
N ASN A 68 -16.68 5.96 8.38
CA ASN A 68 -17.63 5.31 7.47
C ASN A 68 -17.53 3.77 7.52
N GLY A 69 -16.66 3.23 8.37
CA GLY A 69 -16.42 1.80 8.53
C GLY A 69 -15.60 1.14 7.42
N ALA A 70 -15.21 1.86 6.36
CA ALA A 70 -14.27 1.36 5.37
C ALA A 70 -12.84 1.31 5.91
N SER A 71 -12.03 0.43 5.34
CA SER A 71 -10.60 0.40 5.62
C SER A 71 -9.73 0.11 4.42
N ALA A 72 -8.50 0.61 4.47
CA ALA A 72 -7.48 0.41 3.47
C ALA A 72 -6.15 0.02 4.13
N ILE A 73 -5.61 -1.13 3.73
CA ILE A 73 -4.22 -1.49 4.00
C ILE A 73 -3.37 -0.89 2.89
N ILE A 74 -2.41 -0.04 3.26
CA ILE A 74 -1.57 0.70 2.34
C ILE A 74 -0.19 0.06 2.32
N CYS A 75 0.25 -0.42 1.15
CA CYS A 75 1.54 -1.02 0.90
C CYS A 75 2.42 -0.01 0.12
N PRO A 76 3.33 0.73 0.78
CA PRO A 76 4.23 1.66 0.11
C PRO A 76 5.14 0.94 -0.90
N GLY A 77 5.65 1.63 -1.90
CA GLY A 77 6.64 1.10 -2.83
C GLY A 77 8.07 1.27 -2.35
N GLY A 78 9.03 0.91 -3.21
CA GLY A 78 10.47 1.02 -2.92
C GLY A 78 11.30 -0.19 -3.35
N ALA A 79 10.90 -0.83 -4.46
CA ALA A 79 11.59 -1.96 -5.10
C ALA A 79 11.85 -3.18 -4.20
N PHE A 80 11.16 -3.31 -3.05
CA PHE A 80 11.44 -4.28 -1.98
C PHE A 80 12.74 -4.04 -1.20
N PHE A 81 13.42 -2.91 -1.39
CA PHE A 81 14.59 -2.49 -0.62
C PHE A 81 14.26 -1.42 0.41
N ALA A 82 13.25 -0.60 0.11
CA ALA A 82 12.75 0.45 0.98
C ALA A 82 11.21 0.49 0.91
N LEU A 83 10.64 1.32 1.78
CA LEU A 83 9.25 1.74 1.80
C LEU A 83 9.24 3.26 1.68
N SER A 84 8.57 3.80 0.66
CA SER A 84 8.24 5.22 0.56
C SER A 84 7.16 5.58 1.58
N ILE A 85 7.51 5.43 2.87
CA ILE A 85 6.58 5.33 3.98
C ILE A 85 5.75 6.60 4.16
N GLU A 86 6.29 7.74 3.76
CA GLU A 86 5.59 9.01 3.85
C GLU A 86 4.67 9.25 2.63
N SER A 87 5.24 9.35 1.43
CA SER A 87 4.50 9.79 0.23
C SER A 87 3.53 8.76 -0.34
N GLU A 88 3.81 7.46 -0.15
CA GLU A 88 2.98 6.35 -0.59
C GLU A 88 2.33 5.59 0.58
N GLY A 89 2.56 6.06 1.82
CA GLY A 89 1.99 5.48 3.03
C GLY A 89 1.19 6.51 3.82
N MET A 90 1.86 7.24 4.70
CA MET A 90 1.24 8.14 5.68
C MET A 90 0.42 9.28 5.05
N MET A 91 0.85 9.86 3.94
CA MET A 91 0.08 10.88 3.23
C MET A 91 -1.24 10.32 2.66
N VAL A 92 -1.20 9.10 2.12
CA VAL A 92 -2.39 8.39 1.61
C VAL A 92 -3.33 8.10 2.78
N ALA A 93 -2.79 7.56 3.88
CA ALA A 93 -3.55 7.21 5.08
C ALA A 93 -4.27 8.42 5.68
N ARG A 94 -3.60 9.57 5.79
CA ARG A 94 -4.20 10.81 6.31
C ARG A 94 -5.29 11.35 5.39
N TRP A 95 -5.05 11.36 4.08
CA TRP A 95 -6.03 11.84 3.10
C TRP A 95 -7.31 10.99 3.10
N LEU A 96 -7.16 9.67 3.25
CA LEU A 96 -8.28 8.73 3.37
C LEU A 96 -9.01 8.88 4.72
N ALA A 97 -8.29 9.13 5.81
CA ALA A 97 -8.87 9.40 7.13
C ALA A 97 -9.74 10.67 7.14
N GLU A 98 -9.37 11.71 6.38
CA GLU A 98 -10.22 12.90 6.20
C GLU A 98 -11.57 12.58 5.54
N ARG A 99 -11.67 11.44 4.84
CA ARG A 99 -12.87 10.91 4.18
C ARG A 99 -13.52 9.75 4.93
N GLY A 100 -13.13 9.52 6.18
CA GLY A 100 -13.79 8.55 7.05
C GLY A 100 -13.22 7.13 7.00
N VAL A 101 -12.14 6.89 6.25
CA VAL A 101 -11.55 5.56 6.09
C VAL A 101 -10.48 5.31 7.16
N THR A 102 -10.57 4.20 7.88
CA THR A 102 -9.48 3.76 8.76
C THR A 102 -8.38 3.11 7.93
N SER A 103 -7.18 3.67 7.97
CA SER A 103 -6.06 3.21 7.15
C SER A 103 -5.00 2.49 7.98
N PHE A 104 -4.35 1.51 7.37
CA PHE A 104 -3.28 0.70 7.97
C PHE A 104 -2.06 0.75 7.07
N VAL A 105 -1.04 1.52 7.43
CA VAL A 105 0.21 1.56 6.65
C VAL A 105 1.06 0.35 7.03
N LEU A 106 1.28 -0.53 6.05
CA LEU A 106 2.03 -1.77 6.22
C LEU A 106 3.52 -1.53 5.98
N LYS A 107 4.33 -1.83 7.00
CA LYS A 107 5.74 -2.14 6.81
C LYS A 107 5.87 -3.64 6.56
N TYR A 108 6.09 -4.03 5.31
CA TYR A 108 6.34 -5.42 4.92
C TYR A 108 7.85 -5.69 4.85
N ARG A 109 8.25 -6.97 4.90
CA ARG A 109 9.66 -7.39 4.89
C ARG A 109 10.40 -6.98 3.62
N LEU A 110 11.65 -6.57 3.78
CA LEU A 110 12.48 -6.02 2.71
C LEU A 110 13.79 -6.78 2.57
N VAL A 111 14.43 -6.59 1.42
CA VAL A 111 15.82 -6.96 1.20
C VAL A 111 16.72 -6.20 2.17
N GLU A 112 17.67 -6.89 2.79
CA GLU A 112 18.70 -6.25 3.60
C GLU A 112 19.63 -5.40 2.72
N CYS A 113 19.70 -4.11 3.06
CA CYS A 113 20.66 -3.12 2.59
C CYS A 113 21.83 -3.02 3.56
N LYS A 114 23.05 -2.96 3.03
CA LYS A 114 24.31 -2.87 3.79
C LYS A 114 24.79 -1.44 4.02
N THR A 115 24.13 -0.47 3.39
CA THR A 115 24.41 0.97 3.43
C THR A 115 23.18 1.74 3.88
N ASP A 116 23.34 3.04 4.03
CA ASP A 116 22.29 3.96 4.50
C ASP A 116 21.48 4.55 3.33
N ASP A 117 21.81 4.11 2.12
CA ASP A 117 21.18 4.52 0.88
C ASP A 117 20.64 3.30 0.13
N PRO A 118 19.43 2.84 0.48
CA PRO A 118 18.79 1.73 -0.22
C PRO A 118 18.61 2.02 -1.71
N THR A 119 18.48 3.29 -2.11
CA THR A 119 18.38 3.67 -3.53
C THR A 119 19.66 3.30 -4.28
N ARG A 120 20.81 3.71 -3.74
CA ARG A 120 22.10 3.43 -4.35
C ARG A 120 22.34 1.92 -4.44
N GLU A 121 21.92 1.16 -3.44
CA GLU A 121 22.02 -0.30 -3.49
C GLU A 121 21.11 -0.92 -4.55
N VAL A 122 19.87 -0.46 -4.71
CA VAL A 122 19.00 -0.91 -5.82
C VAL A 122 19.70 -0.69 -7.15
N MET A 123 20.26 0.51 -7.36
CA MET A 123 20.90 0.89 -8.62
C MET A 123 22.25 0.19 -8.87
N ALA A 124 22.94 -0.21 -7.80
CA ALA A 124 24.24 -0.89 -7.88
C ALA A 124 24.13 -2.41 -7.93
N ARG A 125 22.99 -2.99 -7.55
CA ARG A 125 22.78 -4.44 -7.55
C ARG A 125 22.54 -4.93 -8.98
N GLY A 126 23.04 -6.15 -9.24
CA GLY A 126 22.89 -6.86 -10.52
C GLY A 126 21.45 -7.35 -10.74
N PRO A 127 21.23 -8.56 -11.29
CA PRO A 127 19.88 -9.04 -11.61
C PRO A 127 18.97 -9.03 -10.37
N LEU A 128 18.03 -8.09 -10.33
CA LEU A 128 17.17 -7.86 -9.15
C LEU A 128 16.21 -9.03 -8.89
N ASP A 129 15.80 -9.75 -9.94
CA ASP A 129 14.81 -10.83 -9.86
C ASP A 129 15.17 -11.89 -8.81
N ALA A 130 16.42 -12.39 -8.81
CA ALA A 130 16.84 -13.44 -7.89
C ALA A 130 16.87 -12.97 -6.42
N VAL A 131 17.13 -11.69 -6.19
CA VAL A 131 17.16 -11.09 -4.85
C VAL A 131 15.75 -10.77 -4.36
N VAL A 132 14.89 -10.28 -5.27
CA VAL A 132 13.55 -9.81 -4.95
C VAL A 132 12.55 -10.96 -4.85
N ALA A 133 12.65 -11.99 -5.69
CA ALA A 133 11.71 -13.12 -5.72
C ALA A 133 11.39 -13.74 -4.34
N PRO A 134 12.38 -14.10 -3.48
CA PRO A 134 12.06 -14.61 -2.15
C PRO A 134 11.36 -13.57 -1.28
N ILE A 135 11.71 -12.29 -1.42
CA ILE A 135 11.09 -11.19 -0.66
C ILE A 135 9.66 -10.95 -1.09
N VAL A 136 9.32 -11.08 -2.39
CA VAL A 136 7.91 -10.96 -2.83
C VAL A 136 7.02 -11.97 -2.11
N LYS A 137 7.49 -13.22 -1.93
CA LYS A 137 6.74 -14.25 -1.21
C LYS A 137 6.50 -13.87 0.25
N LEU A 138 7.53 -13.34 0.93
CA LEU A 138 7.42 -12.88 2.31
C LEU A 138 6.50 -11.65 2.44
N ALA A 139 6.67 -10.65 1.57
CA ALA A 139 5.86 -9.45 1.56
C ALA A 139 4.39 -9.72 1.19
N MET A 140 4.11 -10.67 0.29
CA MET A 140 2.75 -11.15 0.04
C MET A 140 2.15 -11.78 1.29
N ALA A 141 2.90 -12.60 2.03
CA ALA A 141 2.43 -13.19 3.27
C ALA A 141 2.11 -12.12 4.33
N ASP A 142 2.90 -11.03 4.39
CA ASP A 142 2.65 -9.88 5.25
C ASP A 142 1.36 -9.14 4.82
N GLY A 143 1.14 -8.96 3.51
CA GLY A 143 -0.10 -8.40 2.98
C GLY A 143 -1.33 -9.24 3.36
N LEU A 144 -1.27 -10.56 3.15
CA LEU A 144 -2.34 -11.49 3.49
C LEU A 144 -2.65 -11.52 4.99
N ALA A 145 -1.60 -11.58 5.83
CA ALA A 145 -1.74 -11.55 7.28
C ALA A 145 -2.34 -10.21 7.75
N SER A 146 -2.03 -9.10 7.07
CA SER A 146 -2.61 -7.79 7.38
C SER A 146 -4.13 -7.76 7.15
N VAL A 147 -4.61 -8.28 6.02
CA VAL A 147 -6.05 -8.37 5.74
C VAL A 147 -6.74 -9.22 6.80
N ALA A 148 -6.18 -10.40 7.10
CA ALA A 148 -6.74 -11.29 8.10
C ALA A 148 -6.75 -10.67 9.51
N HIS A 149 -5.69 -9.94 9.87
CA HIS A 149 -5.60 -9.22 11.14
C HIS A 149 -6.67 -8.14 11.27
N VAL A 150 -6.81 -7.27 10.26
CA VAL A 150 -7.82 -6.20 10.26
C VAL A 150 -9.22 -6.81 10.34
N ARG A 151 -9.49 -7.89 9.59
CA ARG A 151 -10.78 -8.59 9.63
C ARG A 151 -11.11 -9.17 11.00
N ARG A 152 -10.19 -9.90 11.62
CA ARG A 152 -10.39 -10.47 12.97
C ARG A 152 -10.60 -9.41 14.04
N HIS A 153 -10.00 -8.23 13.88
CA HIS A 153 -10.06 -7.13 14.82
C HIS A 153 -10.97 -5.98 14.35
N ALA A 154 -11.89 -6.23 13.42
CA ALA A 154 -12.73 -5.20 12.81
C ALA A 154 -13.47 -4.34 13.85
N ARG A 155 -14.02 -4.99 14.89
CA ARG A 155 -14.65 -4.32 16.04
C ARG A 155 -13.71 -3.38 16.79
N LYS A 156 -12.46 -3.78 17.03
CA LYS A 156 -11.44 -2.94 17.70
C LYS A 156 -11.15 -1.67 16.90
N TYR A 157 -11.12 -1.79 15.58
CA TYR A 157 -10.79 -0.68 14.68
C TYR A 157 -12.00 0.17 14.27
N GLY A 158 -13.22 -0.23 14.64
CA GLY A 158 -14.44 0.43 14.19
C GLY A 158 -14.64 0.32 12.68
N VAL A 159 -14.12 -0.74 12.06
CA VAL A 159 -14.21 -1.00 10.62
C VAL A 159 -15.13 -2.18 10.37
N ARG A 160 -15.62 -2.30 9.14
CA ARG A 160 -16.42 -3.44 8.71
C ARG A 160 -15.53 -4.55 8.14
N PRO A 161 -15.81 -5.83 8.47
CA PRO A 161 -15.01 -6.95 7.99
C PRO A 161 -15.19 -7.27 6.50
N ASP A 162 -16.18 -6.67 5.85
CA ASP A 162 -16.52 -6.79 4.42
C ASP A 162 -16.16 -5.53 3.61
N ARG A 163 -15.31 -4.64 4.17
CA ARG A 163 -14.82 -3.42 3.51
C ARG A 163 -13.34 -3.15 3.80
N ILE A 164 -12.53 -4.18 3.60
CA ILE A 164 -11.08 -4.13 3.81
C ILE A 164 -10.37 -4.20 2.47
N GLY A 165 -9.88 -3.07 1.98
CA GLY A 165 -9.13 -3.04 0.74
C GLY A 165 -7.62 -3.02 0.93
N VAL A 166 -6.91 -3.25 -0.18
CA VAL A 166 -5.44 -3.16 -0.25
C VAL A 166 -5.06 -2.19 -1.36
N VAL A 167 -4.35 -1.12 -1.01
CA VAL A 167 -3.81 -0.11 -1.94
C VAL A 167 -2.29 -0.25 -1.94
N GLY A 168 -1.67 -0.44 -3.09
CA GLY A 168 -0.24 -0.70 -3.15
C GLY A 168 0.46 0.06 -4.27
N PHE A 169 1.66 0.55 -4.00
CA PHE A 169 2.43 1.37 -4.95
C PHE A 169 3.70 0.66 -5.42
N SER A 170 3.99 0.62 -6.72
CA SER A 170 5.23 0.03 -7.25
C SER A 170 5.43 -1.41 -6.73
N ALA A 171 6.49 -1.69 -5.97
CA ALA A 171 6.68 -2.97 -5.25
C ALA A 171 5.52 -3.32 -4.29
N GLY A 172 4.96 -2.35 -3.57
CA GLY A 172 3.74 -2.52 -2.79
C GLY A 172 2.51 -2.80 -3.67
N GLY A 173 2.50 -2.33 -4.93
CA GLY A 173 1.50 -2.69 -5.94
C GLY A 173 1.63 -4.15 -6.37
N THR A 174 2.86 -4.66 -6.46
CA THR A 174 3.14 -6.09 -6.63
C THR A 174 2.63 -6.91 -5.43
N VAL A 175 2.80 -6.41 -4.19
CA VAL A 175 2.21 -7.04 -2.99
C VAL A 175 0.69 -7.06 -3.08
N ALA A 176 0.06 -5.93 -3.41
CA ALA A 176 -1.39 -5.81 -3.57
C ALA A 176 -1.94 -6.79 -4.63
N ALA A 177 -1.29 -6.87 -5.79
CA ALA A 177 -1.65 -7.83 -6.84
C ALA A 177 -1.47 -9.28 -6.38
N SER A 178 -0.36 -9.60 -5.70
CA SER A 178 -0.10 -10.96 -5.20
C SER A 178 -1.15 -11.38 -4.16
N VAL A 179 -1.52 -10.47 -3.26
CA VAL A 179 -2.62 -10.66 -2.31
C VAL A 179 -3.93 -10.92 -3.06
N ALA A 180 -4.24 -10.15 -4.11
CA ALA A 180 -5.45 -10.31 -4.92
C ALA A 180 -5.55 -11.67 -5.65
N HIS A 181 -4.43 -12.36 -5.82
CA HIS A 181 -4.38 -13.66 -6.51
C HIS A 181 -4.35 -14.87 -5.57
N GLN A 182 -3.88 -14.73 -4.33
CA GLN A 182 -3.50 -15.88 -3.48
C GLN A 182 -4.05 -15.84 -2.06
N TYR A 183 -5.21 -15.22 -1.87
CA TYR A 183 -5.87 -15.16 -0.58
C TYR A 183 -6.62 -16.45 -0.21
N THR A 184 -6.94 -16.56 1.08
CA THR A 184 -7.99 -17.44 1.61
C THR A 184 -9.23 -16.62 1.92
N SER A 185 -10.33 -17.25 2.35
CA SER A 185 -11.52 -16.52 2.81
C SER A 185 -11.22 -15.52 3.94
N GLU A 186 -10.25 -15.82 4.81
CA GLU A 186 -9.86 -14.94 5.92
C GLU A 186 -9.00 -13.75 5.48
N SER A 187 -8.22 -13.89 4.41
CA SER A 187 -7.27 -12.89 3.92
C SER A 187 -7.66 -12.24 2.60
N ARG A 188 -8.84 -12.58 2.05
CA ARG A 188 -9.39 -11.97 0.84
C ARG A 188 -9.64 -10.49 1.06
N PRO A 189 -9.10 -9.55 0.28
CA PRO A 189 -9.50 -8.15 0.36
C PRO A 189 -10.85 -7.93 -0.36
N ASP A 190 -11.56 -6.88 0.03
CA ASP A 190 -12.86 -6.49 -0.54
C ASP A 190 -12.71 -5.56 -1.75
N PHE A 191 -11.56 -4.90 -1.89
CA PHE A 191 -11.10 -4.22 -3.11
C PHE A 191 -9.57 -4.19 -3.18
N VAL A 192 -9.00 -4.04 -4.38
CA VAL A 192 -7.54 -3.92 -4.54
C VAL A 192 -7.21 -2.80 -5.51
N ALA A 193 -6.23 -1.98 -5.16
CA ALA A 193 -5.76 -0.87 -5.98
C ALA A 193 -4.23 -0.91 -6.18
N PRO A 194 -3.71 -1.65 -7.18
CA PRO A 194 -2.30 -1.57 -7.55
C PRO A 194 -2.01 -0.30 -8.38
N ILE A 195 -1.10 0.51 -7.89
CA ILE A 195 -0.64 1.76 -8.48
C ILE A 195 0.78 1.55 -9.02
N TYR A 196 0.95 1.73 -10.33
CA TYR A 196 2.18 1.56 -11.13
C TYR A 196 2.99 0.31 -10.75
N LEU A 197 2.32 -0.85 -10.71
CA LEU A 197 2.90 -2.11 -10.26
C LEU A 197 3.88 -2.75 -11.26
N ALA A 198 4.83 -3.52 -10.72
CA ALA A 198 5.55 -4.56 -11.47
C ALA A 198 4.77 -5.89 -11.36
N TYR A 199 3.83 -6.12 -12.28
CA TYR A 199 2.97 -7.30 -12.29
C TYR A 199 3.71 -8.60 -12.63
N ASN A 200 4.83 -8.52 -13.37
CA ASN A 200 5.67 -9.68 -13.66
C ASN A 200 6.29 -10.32 -12.40
N TRP A 201 6.49 -9.53 -11.34
CA TRP A 201 6.93 -10.03 -10.04
C TRP A 201 5.77 -10.54 -9.17
N ALA A 202 4.52 -10.24 -9.52
CA ALA A 202 3.39 -10.65 -8.70
C ALA A 202 3.22 -12.17 -8.73
N LEU A 203 2.88 -12.75 -7.58
CA LEU A 203 2.64 -14.16 -7.46
C LEU A 203 1.17 -14.46 -7.81
N LYS A 204 0.93 -14.91 -9.04
CA LYS A 204 -0.41 -15.00 -9.66
C LYS A 204 -1.17 -16.31 -9.40
N GLY A 205 -0.54 -17.29 -8.75
CA GLY A 205 -1.15 -18.61 -8.51
C GLY A 205 -1.68 -19.24 -9.82
N ASN A 206 -2.95 -19.64 -9.81
CA ASN A 206 -3.65 -20.23 -10.97
C ASN A 206 -4.41 -19.20 -11.82
N GLY A 207 -4.05 -17.91 -11.75
CA GLY A 207 -4.72 -16.81 -12.46
C GLY A 207 -5.67 -16.01 -11.58
N VAL A 208 -6.66 -15.35 -12.19
CA VAL A 208 -7.63 -14.51 -11.46
C VAL A 208 -8.61 -15.39 -10.68
N PRO A 209 -8.75 -15.23 -9.35
CA PRO A 209 -9.69 -16.03 -8.56
C PRO A 209 -11.16 -15.87 -8.98
N ALA A 210 -11.96 -16.92 -8.75
CA ALA A 210 -13.39 -16.92 -9.10
C ALA A 210 -14.20 -15.87 -8.30
N ASP A 211 -13.77 -15.54 -7.09
CA ASP A 211 -14.36 -14.53 -6.21
C ASP A 211 -13.49 -13.26 -6.14
N ALA A 212 -12.64 -13.02 -7.15
CA ALA A 212 -11.70 -11.90 -7.18
C ALA A 212 -12.41 -10.56 -6.87
N PRO A 213 -11.80 -9.73 -6.00
CA PRO A 213 -12.35 -8.42 -5.66
C PRO A 213 -12.29 -7.45 -6.85
N PRO A 214 -13.10 -6.39 -6.83
CA PRO A 214 -12.98 -5.30 -7.80
C PRO A 214 -11.57 -4.68 -7.75
N LEU A 215 -11.05 -4.33 -8.93
CA LEU A 215 -9.67 -3.88 -9.14
C LEU A 215 -9.62 -2.43 -9.65
N PHE A 216 -8.81 -1.59 -9.03
CA PHE A 216 -8.49 -0.23 -9.50
C PHE A 216 -7.01 -0.15 -9.89
N VAL A 217 -6.71 -0.01 -11.17
CA VAL A 217 -5.33 0.04 -11.67
C VAL A 217 -4.99 1.45 -12.12
N LEU A 218 -3.78 1.91 -11.80
CA LEU A 218 -3.35 3.25 -12.19
C LEU A 218 -1.87 3.27 -12.55
N ALA A 219 -1.47 3.97 -13.61
CA ALA A 219 -0.06 4.17 -13.97
C ALA A 219 0.16 5.45 -14.80
N ALA A 220 1.42 5.80 -15.06
CA ALA A 220 1.80 6.88 -15.97
C ALA A 220 2.59 6.32 -17.16
N THR A 221 2.32 6.84 -18.36
CA THR A 221 2.90 6.35 -19.63
C THR A 221 4.37 6.72 -19.78
N ASP A 222 4.77 7.85 -19.22
CA ASP A 222 6.17 8.30 -19.16
C ASP A 222 6.95 7.69 -17.99
N ASP A 223 6.42 6.65 -17.33
CA ASP A 223 7.15 5.90 -16.32
C ASP A 223 8.40 5.24 -16.94
N PRO A 224 9.62 5.62 -16.50
CA PRO A 224 10.87 5.11 -17.05
C PRO A 224 11.06 3.60 -16.83
N LEU A 225 10.34 3.00 -15.86
CA LEU A 225 10.33 1.56 -15.62
C LEU A 225 9.41 0.80 -16.58
N ARG A 226 8.67 1.51 -17.46
CA ARG A 226 7.78 0.95 -18.49
C ARG A 226 6.76 -0.03 -17.90
N LEU A 227 6.08 0.38 -16.83
CA LEU A 227 5.12 -0.46 -16.11
C LEU A 227 3.69 -0.42 -16.67
N VAL A 228 3.39 0.50 -17.60
CA VAL A 228 2.05 0.56 -18.24
C VAL A 228 1.63 -0.77 -18.88
N PRO A 229 2.45 -1.47 -19.69
CA PRO A 229 2.08 -2.78 -20.21
C PRO A 229 1.68 -3.78 -19.12
N GLN A 230 2.32 -3.73 -17.95
CA GLN A 230 2.03 -4.60 -16.82
C GLN A 230 0.72 -4.20 -16.10
N SER A 231 0.44 -2.90 -16.00
CA SER A 231 -0.86 -2.38 -15.54
C SER A 231 -2.00 -2.77 -16.47
N VAL A 232 -1.77 -2.73 -17.79
CA VAL A 232 -2.73 -3.18 -18.79
C VAL A 232 -2.94 -4.70 -18.70
N GLU A 233 -1.88 -5.48 -18.49
CA GLU A 233 -1.95 -6.94 -18.37
C GLU A 233 -2.87 -7.39 -17.23
N ILE A 234 -2.69 -6.84 -16.01
CA ILE A 234 -3.55 -7.22 -14.87
C ILE A 234 -5.01 -6.76 -15.08
N TYR A 235 -5.22 -5.57 -15.66
CA TYR A 235 -6.57 -5.10 -16.01
C TYR A 235 -7.24 -6.05 -17.00
N GLN A 236 -6.55 -6.43 -18.08
CA GLN A 236 -7.05 -7.37 -19.09
C GLN A 236 -7.34 -8.74 -18.47
N ALA A 237 -6.49 -9.23 -17.57
CA ALA A 237 -6.72 -10.49 -16.88
C ALA A 237 -8.02 -10.46 -16.05
N TRP A 238 -8.29 -9.38 -15.32
CA TRP A 238 -9.54 -9.21 -14.56
C TRP A 238 -10.77 -9.16 -15.47
N VAL A 239 -10.71 -8.35 -16.53
CA VAL A 239 -11.82 -8.21 -17.49
C VAL A 239 -12.10 -9.54 -18.21
N ALA A 240 -11.06 -10.25 -18.64
CA ALA A 240 -11.20 -11.56 -19.29
C ALA A 240 -11.82 -12.62 -18.36
N ALA A 241 -11.62 -12.49 -17.05
CA ALA A 241 -12.24 -13.34 -16.03
C ALA A 241 -13.67 -12.88 -15.62
N GLY A 242 -14.24 -11.88 -16.31
CA GLY A 242 -15.56 -11.33 -16.02
C GLY A 242 -15.63 -10.58 -14.68
N LYS A 243 -14.51 -10.04 -14.21
CA LYS A 243 -14.41 -9.29 -12.95
C LYS A 243 -14.45 -7.79 -13.21
N THR A 244 -14.90 -7.04 -12.21
CA THR A 244 -14.92 -5.58 -12.28
C THR A 244 -13.51 -5.03 -12.15
N ALA A 245 -13.09 -4.22 -13.11
CA ALA A 245 -11.83 -3.51 -13.07
C ALA A 245 -11.95 -2.12 -13.70
N GLU A 246 -11.19 -1.17 -13.16
CA GLU A 246 -11.01 0.18 -13.69
C GLU A 246 -9.52 0.44 -13.93
N LEU A 247 -9.17 1.13 -15.02
CA LEU A 247 -7.79 1.46 -15.38
C LEU A 247 -7.67 2.94 -15.72
N HIS A 248 -6.74 3.63 -15.04
CA HIS A 248 -6.35 5.00 -15.33
C HIS A 248 -4.90 5.07 -15.79
N LEU A 249 -4.67 5.68 -16.95
CA LEU A 249 -3.33 5.91 -17.49
C LEU A 249 -3.12 7.39 -17.72
N TYR A 250 -2.19 7.98 -16.98
CA TYR A 250 -1.74 9.35 -17.24
C TYR A 250 -0.69 9.37 -18.35
N SER A 251 -0.65 10.44 -19.15
CA SER A 251 0.43 10.64 -20.12
C SER A 251 1.73 11.12 -19.47
N LYS A 252 1.62 11.84 -18.34
CA LYS A 252 2.74 12.41 -17.58
C LYS A 252 2.58 12.17 -16.09
N GLY A 253 3.68 11.86 -15.41
CA GLY A 253 3.77 11.68 -13.95
C GLY A 253 5.03 10.92 -13.52
N GLY A 254 5.63 10.14 -14.42
CA GLY A 254 6.79 9.29 -14.14
C GLY A 254 6.48 8.17 -13.16
N HIS A 255 7.53 7.52 -12.64
CA HIS A 255 7.40 6.51 -11.60
C HIS A 255 7.31 7.13 -10.20
N GLY A 256 6.54 6.52 -9.30
CA GLY A 256 6.57 6.85 -7.87
C GLY A 256 6.14 8.28 -7.55
N PHE A 257 5.16 8.83 -8.28
CA PHE A 257 4.63 10.17 -7.96
C PHE A 257 3.90 10.17 -6.60
N GLY A 258 3.26 9.07 -6.21
CA GLY A 258 2.61 8.95 -4.90
C GLY A 258 1.70 10.14 -4.59
N MET A 259 1.77 10.65 -3.37
CA MET A 259 1.07 11.88 -2.95
C MET A 259 1.91 13.17 -3.13
N ARG A 260 3.05 13.12 -3.84
CA ARG A 260 3.87 14.31 -4.08
C ARG A 260 3.16 15.21 -5.09
N ASN A 261 3.14 16.52 -4.83
CA ASN A 261 2.57 17.49 -5.75
C ASN A 261 3.55 17.78 -6.89
N GLN A 262 3.22 17.33 -8.10
CA GLN A 262 4.01 17.54 -9.31
C GLN A 262 3.50 18.71 -10.17
N GLN A 263 2.36 19.31 -9.80
CA GLN A 263 1.60 20.25 -10.63
C GLN A 263 1.18 19.62 -11.96
N LEU A 264 0.79 18.35 -11.91
CA LEU A 264 0.36 17.55 -13.06
C LEU A 264 -1.03 16.95 -12.80
N PRO A 265 -1.76 16.54 -13.86
CA PRO A 265 -3.04 15.83 -13.68
C PRO A 265 -2.95 14.57 -12.82
N SER A 266 -1.77 13.92 -12.76
CA SER A 266 -1.49 12.77 -11.89
C SER A 266 -1.72 13.07 -10.41
N ASP A 267 -1.61 14.33 -9.96
CA ASP A 267 -1.86 14.71 -8.56
C ASP A 267 -3.30 14.43 -8.11
N ARG A 268 -4.24 14.22 -9.05
CA ARG A 268 -5.65 13.94 -8.78
C ARG A 268 -5.96 12.45 -8.61
N TRP A 269 -4.99 11.56 -8.75
CA TRP A 269 -5.20 10.11 -8.74
C TRP A 269 -5.96 9.62 -7.49
N ILE A 270 -5.65 10.20 -6.33
CA ILE A 270 -6.26 9.81 -5.05
C ILE A 270 -7.75 10.16 -5.00
N GLN A 271 -8.17 11.22 -5.68
CA GLN A 271 -9.58 11.57 -5.83
C GLN A 271 -10.31 10.56 -6.72
N LEU A 272 -9.68 10.10 -7.82
CA LEU A 272 -10.25 9.04 -8.66
C LEU A 272 -10.45 7.74 -7.87
N LEU A 273 -9.48 7.36 -7.03
CA LEU A 273 -9.64 6.21 -6.14
C LEU A 273 -10.84 6.41 -5.18
N ALA A 274 -11.00 7.60 -4.60
CA ALA A 274 -12.12 7.88 -3.70
C ALA A 274 -13.47 7.84 -4.41
N ASP A 275 -13.57 8.43 -5.60
CA ASP A 275 -14.79 8.42 -6.41
C ASP A 275 -15.16 6.97 -6.79
N TRP A 276 -14.16 6.17 -7.16
CA TRP A 276 -14.33 4.74 -7.41
C TRP A 276 -14.81 3.97 -6.17
N LEU A 277 -14.20 4.24 -5.00
CA LEU A 277 -14.62 3.61 -3.74
C LEU A 277 -16.08 3.94 -3.38
N ASP A 278 -16.50 5.19 -3.58
CA ASP A 278 -17.88 5.60 -3.33
C ASP A 278 -18.87 4.99 -4.32
N ALA A 279 -18.51 4.93 -5.61
CA ALA A 279 -19.32 4.29 -6.65
C ALA A 279 -19.54 2.79 -6.35
N HIS A 280 -18.53 2.12 -5.80
CA HIS A 280 -18.61 0.75 -5.31
C HIS A 280 -19.28 0.60 -3.94
N GLY A 281 -19.71 1.70 -3.31
CA GLY A 281 -20.44 1.71 -2.05
C GLY A 281 -19.58 1.52 -0.80
N PHE A 282 -18.25 1.58 -0.91
CA PHE A 282 -17.36 1.38 0.22
C PHE A 282 -17.47 2.49 1.28
N PHE A 283 -17.88 3.72 0.90
CA PHE A 283 -18.08 4.83 1.85
C PHE A 283 -19.52 4.93 2.41
N LYS A 284 -20.49 4.19 1.85
CA LYS A 284 -21.89 4.32 2.26
C LYS A 284 -22.17 3.56 3.55
N PRO A 285 -22.79 4.13 4.59
CA PRO A 285 -23.28 3.33 5.72
C PRO A 285 -24.15 2.18 5.21
N SER A 286 -23.98 0.96 5.73
CA SER A 286 -24.92 -0.12 5.39
C SER A 286 -26.30 0.20 5.97
N HIS A 287 -27.33 0.11 5.14
CA HIS A 287 -28.73 0.10 5.56
C HIS A 287 -29.02 -1.07 6.50
#